data_AF-A0A944TCR8-F1
#
_entry.id   AF-A0A944TCR8-F1
#
_cell.length_a   1.000
_cell.length_b   1.000
_cell.length_c   1.000
_cell.angle_alpha   90.00
_cell.angle_beta   90.00
_cell.angle_gamma   90.00
#
_symmetry.space_group_name_H-M   'P 1'
#
loop_
_entity.id
_entity.type
_entity.pdbx_description
1 polymer ?
#
loop_
_entity_poly.entity_id
_entity_poly.type
_entity_poly.pdbx_seq_one_letter_code
_entity_poly.pdbx_strand_id
1 'polypeptide(L)' 'MEERRKIWMELSDMTEGDFDKMFADQKVRQGRVPEVGQPAPEFEAELLDPARERSGETVKLSDLRGKPVALVFGSYT' A
#
# COMPACT_ATOMS: atom_id res chain seq x y z
N MET A 1 -18.21 -6.48 12.15
CA MET A 1 -18.22 -5.51 11.02
C MET A 1 -18.74 -4.15 11.50
N GLU A 2 -19.87 -4.10 12.21
CA GLU A 2 -20.45 -2.86 12.76
C GLU A 2 -19.53 -2.11 13.73
N GLU A 3 -18.85 -2.78 14.67
CA GLU A 3 -17.93 -2.10 15.60
C GLU A 3 -16.75 -1.43 14.89
N ARG A 4 -16.18 -2.10 13.87
CA ARG A 4 -15.11 -1.52 13.05
C ARG A 4 -15.61 -0.33 12.24
N ARG A 5 -16.82 -0.40 11.68
CA ARG A 5 -17.45 0.73 10.97
C ARG A 5 -17.62 1.92 11.90
N LYS A 6 -18.13 1.70 13.12
CA LYS A 6 -18.35 2.76 14.11
C LYS A 6 -17.04 3.46 14.50
N ILE A 7 -15.97 2.70 14.77
CA ILE A 7 -14.64 3.25 15.09
C ILE A 7 -14.08 4.08 13.92
N TRP A 8 -14.23 3.61 12.68
CA TRP A 8 -13.75 4.34 11.50
C TRP A 8 -14.54 5.62 11.22
N MET A 9 -15.85 5.61 11.44
CA MET A 9 -16.72 6.79 11.29
C MET A 9 -16.48 7.82 12.41
N GLU A 10 -16.13 7.39 13.62
CA GLU A 10 -15.80 8.29 14.73
C GLU A 10 -14.40 8.93 14.59
N LEU A 11 -13.47 8.26 13.90
CA LEU A 11 -12.09 8.74 13.70
C LEU A 11 -11.86 9.52 12.40
N SER A 12 -12.84 9.58 11.50
CA SER A 12 -12.69 10.24 10.20
C SER A 12 -13.80 11.26 9.96
N ASP A 13 -13.47 12.41 9.35
CA ASP A 13 -14.45 13.41 8.90
C ASP A 13 -15.25 12.96 7.66
N MET A 14 -15.45 11.65 7.49
CA MET A 14 -16.00 11.02 6.29
C MET A 14 -17.50 10.75 6.45
N THR A 15 -18.27 10.99 5.39
CA THR A 15 -19.71 10.67 5.39
C THR A 15 -19.96 9.16 5.25
N GLU A 16 -21.14 8.68 5.63
CA GLU A 16 -21.48 7.25 5.46
C GLU A 16 -21.40 6.80 3.99
N GLY A 17 -21.83 7.66 3.06
CA GLY A 17 -21.76 7.37 1.63
C GLY A 17 -20.32 7.27 1.12
N ASP A 18 -19.42 8.11 1.62
CA ASP A 18 -17.99 8.05 1.30
C ASP A 18 -17.32 6.80 1.88
N PHE A 19 -17.73 6.40 3.10
CA PHE A 19 -17.26 5.17 3.73
C PHE A 19 -17.66 3.92 2.93
N ASP A 20 -18.94 3.83 2.53
CA ASP A 20 -19.45 2.70 1.78
C ASP A 20 -18.76 2.58 0.40
N LYS A 21 -18.49 3.72 -0.25
CA LYS A 21 -17.72 3.77 -1.51
C LYS A 21 -16.28 3.31 -1.31
N MET A 22 -15.58 3.83 -0.29
CA MET A 22 -14.21 3.43 0.03
C MET A 22 -14.13 1.93 0.29
N PHE A 23 -15.08 1.38 1.05
CA PHE A 23 -15.12 -0.04 1.38
C PHE A 23 -15.37 -0.91 0.14
N ALA A 24 -16.30 -0.49 -0.73
CA ALA A 24 -16.55 -1.19 -1.99
C ALA A 24 -15.30 -1.21 -2.89
N ASP A 25 -14.62 -0.07 -3.03
CA ASP A 25 -13.39 0.04 -3.82
C ASP A 25 -12.27 -0.83 -3.24
N GLN A 26 -12.10 -0.86 -1.91
CA GLN A 26 -11.13 -1.72 -1.25
C GLN A 26 -11.43 -3.21 -1.48
N LYS A 27 -12.69 -3.62 -1.38
CA LYS A 27 -13.10 -5.01 -1.63
C LYS A 27 -12.79 -5.46 -3.05
N VAL A 28 -13.05 -4.60 -4.04
CA VAL A 28 -12.71 -4.86 -5.46
C VAL A 28 -11.19 -4.98 -5.64
N ARG A 29 -10.40 -4.11 -5.00
CA ARG A 29 -8.93 -4.18 -5.05
C ARG A 29 -8.40 -5.45 -4.39
N GLN A 30 -8.95 -5.84 -3.25
CA GLN A 30 -8.48 -7.00 -2.49
C GLN A 30 -8.60 -8.31 -3.28
N GLY A 31 -9.63 -8.44 -4.14
CA GLY A 31 -9.75 -9.59 -5.04
C GLY A 31 -8.65 -9.72 -6.10
N ARG A 32 -7.78 -8.70 -6.25
CA ARG A 32 -6.63 -8.70 -7.18
C ARG A 32 -5.28 -8.79 -6.49
N VAL A 33 -5.27 -8.82 -5.15
CA VAL A 33 -4.02 -8.89 -4.36
C VAL A 33 -3.53 -10.34 -4.34
N PRO A 34 -2.25 -10.60 -4.67
CA PRO A 34 -1.70 -11.94 -4.58
C PRO A 34 -1.75 -12.48 -3.14
N GLU A 35 -2.10 -13.75 -3.00
CA GLU A 35 -2.08 -14.45 -1.73
C GLU A 35 -0.64 -14.78 -1.28
N VAL A 36 -0.46 -15.12 -0.01
CA VAL A 36 0.84 -15.57 0.52
C VAL A 36 1.29 -16.82 -0.24
N GLY A 37 2.54 -16.80 -0.72
CA GLY A 37 3.12 -17.87 -1.53
C GLY A 37 2.96 -17.68 -3.04
N GLN A 38 2.10 -16.75 -3.48
CA GLN A 38 2.07 -16.31 -4.88
C GLN A 38 3.22 -15.33 -5.19
N PRO A 39 3.60 -15.16 -6.46
CA PRO A 39 4.58 -14.15 -6.84
C PRO A 39 4.15 -12.75 -6.39
N ALA A 40 5.07 -12.05 -5.73
CA ALA A 40 4.85 -10.65 -5.36
C ALA A 40 4.67 -9.77 -6.63
N PRO A 41 3.78 -8.76 -6.60
CA PRO A 41 3.60 -7.85 -7.72
C PRO A 41 4.91 -7.14 -8.09
N GLU A 42 5.17 -6.99 -9.39
CA GLU A 42 6.28 -6.15 -9.85
C GLU A 42 6.04 -4.69 -9.44
N PHE A 43 7.11 -4.00 -9.05
CA PHE A 43 7.09 -2.57 -8.81
C PHE A 43 8.39 -1.94 -9.30
N GLU A 44 8.33 -0.64 -9.54
CA GLU A 44 9.48 0.22 -9.74
C GLU A 44 9.36 1.42 -8.78
N ALA A 45 10.42 1.72 -8.04
CA ALA A 45 10.45 2.80 -7.06
C ALA A 45 11.72 3.62 -7.21
N GLU A 46 11.59 4.94 -7.03
CA GLU A 46 12.74 5.85 -6.98
C GLU A 46 13.42 5.77 -5.60
N LEU A 47 14.75 5.69 -5.61
CA LEU A 47 15.56 5.68 -4.39
C LEU A 47 15.74 7.09 -3.85
N LEU A 48 15.82 7.19 -2.53
CA LEU A 48 16.25 8.42 -1.88
C LEU A 48 17.76 8.42 -1.72
N ASP A 49 18.36 9.60 -1.86
CA ASP A 49 19.78 9.81 -1.60
C ASP A 49 20.05 9.92 -0.08
N PRO A 50 21.33 10.05 0.35
CA PRO A 50 21.66 10.24 1.76
C PRO A 50 21.08 11.52 2.40
N ALA A 51 20.73 12.53 1.60
CA ALA A 51 20.06 13.75 2.06
C ALA A 51 18.53 13.58 2.14
N ARG A 52 18.00 12.39 1.81
CA ARG A 52 16.56 12.04 1.73
C ARG A 52 15.83 12.74 0.59
N GLU A 53 16.57 13.18 -0.42
CA GLU A 53 16.03 13.73 -1.65
C GLU A 53 15.89 12.64 -2.70
N ARG A 54 15.10 12.90 -3.74
CA ARG A 54 14.96 12.00 -4.89
C ARG A 54 16.30 11.88 -5.62
N SER A 55 16.84 10.67 -5.68
CA SER A 55 18.14 10.44 -6.31
C SER A 55 18.08 10.39 -7.86
N GLY A 56 16.91 10.19 -8.45
CA GLY A 56 16.74 9.86 -9.86
C GLY A 56 17.09 8.40 -10.23
N GLU A 57 17.62 7.61 -9.30
CA GLU A 57 17.85 6.18 -9.48
C GLU A 57 16.58 5.39 -9.14
N THR A 58 16.29 4.34 -9.91
CA THR A 58 15.15 3.45 -9.67
C THR A 58 15.57 2.03 -9.36
N VAL A 59 14.74 1.32 -8.59
CA VAL A 59 14.88 -0.11 -8.31
C VAL A 59 13.62 -0.84 -8.72
N LYS A 60 13.78 -1.99 -9.38
CA LYS A 60 12.70 -2.93 -9.67
C LYS A 60 12.75 -4.13 -8.74
N LEU A 61 11.60 -4.73 -8.43
CA LEU A 61 11.56 -5.94 -7.61
C LEU A 61 12.28 -7.12 -8.29
N SER A 62 12.17 -7.22 -9.61
CA SER A 62 12.87 -8.22 -10.43
C SER A 62 14.40 -8.13 -10.30
N ASP A 63 14.97 -6.95 -10.05
CA ASP A 63 16.42 -6.78 -9.87
C ASP A 63 16.93 -7.33 -8.53
N LEU A 64 16.01 -7.58 -7.58
CA LEU A 64 16.31 -8.06 -6.23
C LEU A 64 16.15 -9.58 -6.07
N ARG A 65 15.93 -10.32 -7.16
CA ARG A 65 15.77 -11.78 -7.14
C ARG A 65 16.98 -12.46 -6.50
N GLY A 66 16.71 -13.52 -5.72
CA GLY A 66 17.73 -14.25 -4.95
C GLY A 66 18.10 -13.62 -3.61
N LYS A 67 17.51 -12.46 -3.25
CA LYS A 67 17.65 -11.83 -1.93
C LYS A 67 16.29 -11.73 -1.24
N PRO A 68 16.21 -11.91 0.09
CA PRO A 68 14.99 -11.58 0.82
C PRO A 68 14.74 -10.07 0.78
N VAL A 69 13.49 -9.67 0.56
CA VAL A 69 13.07 -8.27 0.47
C VAL A 69 11.91 -8.04 1.43
N ALA A 70 12.00 -6.98 2.24
CA ALA A 70 10.89 -6.48 3.06
C ALA A 70 10.44 -5.13 2.49
N LEU A 71 9.13 -4.97 2.26
CA LEU A 71 8.54 -3.70 1.81
C LEU A 71 7.71 -3.11 2.95
N VAL A 72 8.09 -1.92 3.41
CA VAL A 72 7.44 -1.21 4.51
C VAL A 72 6.94 0.13 4.00
N PHE A 73 5.63 0.36 4.10
CA PHE A 73 5.02 1.63 3.74
C PHE A 73 4.96 2.55 4.96
N GLY A 74 5.40 3.79 4.79
CA GLY A 74 5.34 4.83 5.81
C GLY A 74 5.36 6.21 5.17
N SER A 75 5.10 7.24 5.97
CA SER A 75 5.29 8.61 5.53
C SER A 75 6.78 8.93 5.48
N TYR A 76 7.25 9.46 4.35
CA TYR A 76 8.49 10.23 4.29
C TYR A 76 8.08 11.65 3.89
N THR A 77 8.28 12.59 4.80
CA THR A 77 8.00 14.03 4.67
C THR A 77 9.01 14.77 5.49
#